data_AF-D3PUV4-F1
#
_entry.id   AF-D3PUV4-F1
#
_cell.length_a   1.000
_cell.length_b   1.000
_cell.length_c   1.000
_cell.angle_alpha   90.00
_cell.angle_beta   90.00
_cell.angle_gamma   90.00
#
_symmetry.space_group_name_H-M   'P 1'
#
loop_
_entity.id
_entity.type
_entity.pdbx_description
1 polymer ?
#
loop_
_entity_poly.entity_id
_entity_poly.type
_entity_poly.pdbx_seq_one_letter_code
_entity_poly.pdbx_strand_id
1 'polypeptide(L)'
;MTRRFITFGIITTALVAFGAAFGIHAFSDTLLQTTSGNSKTLTIAPEGDTDVDVDIDGFANWALLDRSSGDIEGANLKETSTPQSMIKPWLVADYLRQAESDAPPLLDSASAAIRISDDEAAQTIYEELGEDASIERLISTCALTDTTVFPGRWSKTEMSVRDAARMGECVADGRAAGPWTKWLLNEMRHVRGSTADEDQHATSGGGRWGIIDGLPASLRDEVAIKNGWTRMADGDWDLNCLAIHDDWVLAIMMGYSGDRSLDYGADRCRAITEQLFGSGA
;
A
#
# COMPACT_ATOMS: atom_id res chain seq x y z
N MET A 1 -34.06 -6.86 -47.84
CA MET A 1 -35.29 -6.63 -47.04
C MET A 1 -36.16 -7.87 -47.11
N THR A 2 -36.11 -8.73 -46.10
CA THR A 2 -37.02 -9.88 -45.98
C THR A 2 -37.11 -10.25 -44.50
N ARG A 3 -38.19 -9.82 -43.86
CA ARG A 3 -38.51 -10.11 -42.45
C ARG A 3 -39.07 -11.52 -42.34
N ARG A 4 -38.58 -12.31 -41.37
CA ARG A 4 -39.26 -13.52 -40.88
C ARG A 4 -39.77 -13.26 -39.45
N PHE A 5 -41.08 -13.39 -39.29
CA PHE A 5 -41.78 -13.47 -38.02
C PHE A 5 -41.64 -14.88 -37.44
N ILE A 6 -41.50 -15.01 -36.12
CA ILE A 6 -41.67 -16.27 -35.40
C ILE A 6 -42.77 -16.06 -34.36
N THR A 7 -43.73 -16.97 -34.38
CA THR A 7 -45.01 -16.99 -33.67
C THR A 7 -44.87 -17.62 -32.28
N PHE A 8 -45.59 -17.08 -31.30
CA PHE A 8 -45.79 -17.66 -29.96
C PHE A 8 -46.74 -18.86 -30.00
N GLY A 9 -46.40 -19.94 -29.31
CA GLY A 9 -47.28 -21.09 -29.06
C GLY A 9 -47.61 -21.23 -27.58
N ILE A 10 -48.89 -21.12 -27.25
CA ILE A 10 -49.51 -21.38 -25.95
C ILE A 10 -49.85 -22.88 -25.88
N ILE A 11 -49.55 -23.54 -24.76
CA ILE A 11 -50.12 -24.86 -24.44
C ILE A 11 -50.76 -24.80 -23.05
N THR A 12 -52.04 -25.18 -23.00
CA THR A 12 -52.89 -25.22 -21.82
C THR A 12 -53.21 -26.68 -21.44
N THR A 13 -53.05 -26.95 -20.14
CA THR A 13 -53.84 -27.84 -19.27
C THR A 13 -53.90 -29.37 -19.48
N ALA A 14 -53.54 -30.11 -18.42
CA ALA A 14 -54.41 -31.15 -17.85
C ALA A 14 -54.11 -31.39 -16.36
N LEU A 15 -55.13 -31.20 -15.53
CA LEU A 15 -55.19 -31.52 -14.11
C LEU A 15 -55.77 -32.94 -13.95
N VAL A 16 -55.19 -33.76 -13.07
CA VAL A 16 -55.89 -34.89 -12.43
C VAL A 16 -55.55 -34.88 -10.94
N ALA A 17 -56.59 -34.87 -10.10
CA ALA A 17 -56.53 -34.84 -8.65
C ALA A 17 -57.10 -36.13 -8.06
N PHE A 18 -56.42 -36.68 -7.07
CA PHE A 18 -56.86 -37.60 -5.99
C PHE A 18 -55.64 -37.70 -5.06
N GLY A 19 -55.65 -37.57 -3.74
CA GLY A 19 -56.67 -37.39 -2.71
C GLY A 19 -56.07 -37.84 -1.38
N ALA A 20 -56.35 -37.06 -0.33
CA ALA A 20 -56.33 -37.40 1.11
C ALA A 20 -55.08 -37.13 1.99
N ALA A 21 -55.43 -36.49 3.12
CA ALA A 21 -54.90 -36.58 4.48
C ALA A 21 -53.94 -35.48 4.97
N PHE A 22 -54.54 -34.62 5.82
CA PHE A 22 -53.95 -33.61 6.68
C PHE A 22 -52.84 -34.18 7.60
N GLY A 23 -51.72 -33.49 7.62
CA GLY A 23 -50.71 -33.55 8.68
C GLY A 23 -49.98 -32.22 8.74
N ILE A 24 -50.37 -31.35 9.67
CA ILE A 24 -49.69 -30.09 9.96
C ILE A 24 -48.35 -30.44 10.60
N HIS A 25 -47.23 -30.22 9.91
CA HIS A 25 -45.91 -30.12 10.51
C HIS A 25 -45.24 -28.84 10.00
N ALA A 26 -44.76 -28.06 10.95
CA ALA A 26 -44.21 -26.73 10.78
C ALA A 26 -43.01 -26.71 9.82
N PHE A 27 -42.93 -25.64 9.04
CA PHE A 27 -41.77 -25.25 8.27
C PHE A 27 -40.56 -25.06 9.19
N SER A 28 -39.40 -25.58 8.78
CA SER A 28 -38.10 -25.02 9.17
C SER A 28 -37.21 -25.08 7.94
N ASP A 29 -37.18 -23.94 7.24
CA ASP A 29 -36.21 -23.66 6.19
C ASP A 29 -34.81 -23.76 6.79
N THR A 30 -34.08 -24.79 6.38
CA THR A 30 -32.65 -24.87 6.63
C THR A 30 -31.96 -23.92 5.63
N LEU A 31 -31.79 -22.67 6.06
CA LEU A 31 -30.89 -21.72 5.42
C LEU A 31 -29.47 -22.31 5.43
N LEU A 32 -28.93 -22.55 4.24
CA LEU A 32 -27.50 -22.70 4.02
C LEU A 32 -26.81 -21.42 4.49
N GLN A 33 -26.26 -21.45 5.71
CA GLN A 33 -25.29 -20.47 6.16
C GLN A 33 -24.00 -20.66 5.36
N THR A 34 -23.80 -19.82 4.35
CA THR A 34 -22.46 -19.50 3.86
C THR A 34 -21.69 -18.91 5.03
N THR A 35 -20.71 -19.65 5.55
CA THR A 35 -19.76 -19.18 6.55
C THR A 35 -18.96 -18.05 5.93
N SER A 36 -19.33 -16.80 6.24
CA SER A 36 -18.49 -15.63 6.09
C SER A 36 -17.16 -15.93 6.78
N GLY A 37 -16.07 -15.89 6.02
CA GLY A 37 -14.73 -15.93 6.58
C GLY A 37 -14.57 -14.84 7.62
N ASN A 38 -13.94 -15.21 8.74
CA ASN A 38 -13.58 -14.33 9.82
C ASN A 38 -12.51 -13.35 9.29
N SER A 39 -12.89 -12.20 8.72
CA SER A 39 -11.97 -11.08 8.62
C SER A 39 -11.75 -10.60 10.05
N LYS A 40 -10.57 -10.88 10.61
CA LYS A 40 -10.17 -10.27 11.87
C LYS A 40 -9.88 -8.81 11.59
N THR A 41 -10.90 -7.97 11.65
CA THR A 41 -10.72 -6.51 11.72
C THR A 41 -9.85 -6.23 12.93
N LEU A 42 -8.61 -5.81 12.69
CA LEU A 42 -7.77 -5.27 13.74
C LEU A 42 -8.42 -3.98 14.22
N THR A 43 -8.64 -3.87 15.52
CA THR A 43 -9.08 -2.59 16.11
C THR A 43 -7.89 -1.65 16.05
N ILE A 44 -7.90 -0.72 15.10
CA ILE A 44 -7.10 0.50 15.18
C ILE A 44 -7.53 1.19 16.48
N ALA A 45 -6.57 1.70 17.26
CA ALA A 45 -6.89 2.43 18.47
C ALA A 45 -7.91 3.54 18.15
N PRO A 46 -8.96 3.73 18.96
CA PRO A 46 -10.00 4.69 18.66
C PRO A 46 -9.42 6.10 18.55
N GLU A 47 -9.98 6.93 17.65
CA GLU A 47 -9.57 8.32 17.42
C GLU A 47 -9.30 9.06 18.74
N GLY A 48 -8.03 9.36 18.98
CA GLY A 48 -7.55 10.04 20.18
C GLY A 48 -6.17 9.55 20.59
N ASP A 49 -5.18 10.43 20.48
CA ASP A 49 -3.79 10.32 20.96
C ASP A 49 -3.35 8.87 21.25
N THR A 50 -3.16 8.08 20.19
CA THR A 50 -2.35 6.87 20.30
C THR A 50 -0.94 7.35 20.67
N ASP A 51 -0.61 7.29 21.96
CA ASP A 51 0.66 7.75 22.52
C ASP A 51 1.78 6.84 22.02
N VAL A 52 2.26 7.12 20.82
CA VAL A 52 3.39 6.46 20.19
C VAL A 52 4.65 7.18 20.68
N ASP A 53 5.36 6.56 21.62
CA ASP A 53 6.62 7.07 22.15
C ASP A 53 7.80 6.32 21.54
N VAL A 54 8.73 7.07 20.95
CA VAL A 54 9.90 6.51 20.27
C VAL A 54 11.13 7.32 20.62
N ASP A 55 12.08 6.67 21.29
CA ASP A 55 13.40 7.24 21.52
C ASP A 55 14.19 7.30 20.21
N ILE A 56 14.30 8.52 19.66
CA ILE A 56 15.03 8.83 18.46
C ILE A 56 15.91 10.08 18.64
N ASP A 57 17.15 9.95 18.17
CA ASP A 57 18.13 11.03 18.09
C ASP A 57 17.94 11.81 16.78
N GLY A 58 16.82 12.55 16.71
CA GLY A 58 16.35 13.22 15.51
C GLY A 58 14.83 13.42 15.55
N PHE A 59 14.14 13.13 14.44
CA PHE A 59 12.68 13.22 14.35
C PHE A 59 12.08 11.92 13.83
N ALA A 60 10.86 11.61 14.27
CA ALA A 60 10.02 10.55 13.71
C ALA A 60 8.60 11.07 13.54
N ASN A 61 8.11 11.00 12.31
CA ASN A 61 6.76 11.37 11.92
C ASN A 61 6.07 10.08 11.45
N TRP A 62 4.80 9.90 11.78
CA TRP A 62 4.04 8.73 11.35
C TRP A 62 2.60 9.13 11.00
N ALA A 63 1.98 8.36 10.11
CA ALA A 63 0.59 8.50 9.73
C ALA A 63 -0.03 7.12 9.51
N LEU A 64 -1.11 6.83 10.24
CA LEU A 64 -1.94 5.66 10.02
C LEU A 64 -3.27 6.11 9.40
N LEU A 65 -3.54 5.65 8.19
CA LEU A 65 -4.78 5.89 7.46
C LEU A 65 -5.70 4.68 7.61
N ASP A 66 -6.92 4.90 8.10
CA ASP A 66 -8.01 3.93 8.03
C ASP A 66 -8.64 4.01 6.64
N ARG A 67 -8.60 2.91 5.88
CA ARG A 67 -9.05 2.91 4.48
C ARG A 67 -10.57 2.89 4.35
N SER A 68 -11.28 2.51 5.40
CA SER A 68 -12.75 2.45 5.42
C SER A 68 -13.38 3.82 5.60
N SER A 69 -12.77 4.69 6.43
CA SER A 69 -13.26 6.05 6.67
C SER A 69 -12.48 7.13 5.91
N GLY A 70 -11.21 6.86 5.59
CA GLY A 70 -10.26 7.83 5.04
C GLY A 70 -9.62 8.73 6.09
N ASP A 71 -9.87 8.47 7.38
CA ASP A 71 -9.28 9.24 8.48
C ASP A 71 -7.80 8.91 8.62
N ILE A 72 -7.02 9.91 9.06
CA ILE A 72 -5.58 9.79 9.26
C ILE A 72 -5.25 10.28 10.66
N GLU A 73 -4.70 9.39 11.48
CA GLU A 73 -4.06 9.73 12.75
C GLU A 73 -2.54 9.72 12.61
N GLY A 74 -1.84 10.46 13.49
CA GLY A 74 -0.38 10.47 13.46
C GLY A 74 0.28 11.68 14.11
N ALA A 75 1.61 11.63 14.16
CA ALA A 75 2.45 12.69 14.68
C ALA A 75 3.08 13.51 13.54
N ASN A 76 3.10 14.84 13.70
CA ASN A 76 3.75 15.79 12.78
C ASN A 76 3.29 15.63 11.31
N LEU A 77 1.99 15.39 11.11
CA LEU A 77 1.39 14.99 9.82
C LEU A 77 1.75 15.87 8.62
N LYS A 78 2.13 17.13 8.83
CA LYS A 78 2.43 18.11 7.76
C LYS A 78 3.91 18.37 7.56
N GLU A 79 4.76 17.93 8.49
CA GLU A 79 6.21 18.12 8.38
C GLU A 79 6.74 17.29 7.20
N THR A 80 7.55 17.92 6.36
CA THR A 80 8.08 17.30 5.14
C THR A 80 9.51 16.83 5.33
N SER A 81 9.84 15.73 4.68
CA SER A 81 11.21 15.28 4.42
C SER A 81 11.26 14.58 3.06
N THR A 82 12.40 14.02 2.70
CA THR A 82 12.51 13.28 1.44
C THR A 82 12.01 11.83 1.61
N PRO A 83 11.31 11.23 0.62
CA PRO A 83 10.79 9.86 0.69
C PRO A 83 11.83 8.80 0.27
N GLN A 84 12.93 9.21 -0.38
CA GLN A 84 13.87 8.34 -1.08
C GLN A 84 13.14 7.25 -1.88
N SER A 85 13.53 5.98 -1.74
CA SER A 85 12.94 4.85 -2.44
C SER A 85 11.49 4.52 -2.04
N MET A 86 10.92 5.13 -0.99
CA MET A 86 9.52 4.94 -0.62
C MET A 86 8.56 5.42 -1.72
N ILE A 87 8.97 6.36 -2.58
CA ILE A 87 8.14 6.89 -3.69
C ILE A 87 8.09 5.97 -4.92
N LYS A 88 8.96 4.94 -5.02
CA LYS A 88 9.02 4.04 -6.19
C LYS A 88 7.69 3.31 -6.53
N PRO A 89 6.81 2.95 -5.58
CA PRO A 89 5.48 2.43 -5.89
C PRO A 89 4.65 3.40 -6.73
N TRP A 90 4.77 4.72 -6.49
CA TRP A 90 4.14 5.71 -7.37
C TRP A 90 4.73 5.68 -8.78
N LEU A 91 6.05 5.74 -8.93
CA LEU A 91 6.69 5.76 -10.24
C LEU A 91 6.29 4.53 -11.07
N VAL A 92 6.29 3.37 -10.43
CA VAL A 92 5.85 2.13 -11.08
C VAL A 92 4.35 2.15 -11.40
N ALA A 93 3.50 2.62 -10.48
CA ALA A 93 2.06 2.73 -10.73
C ALA A 93 1.74 3.65 -11.91
N ASP A 94 2.35 4.84 -11.94
CA ASP A 94 2.18 5.83 -12.99
C ASP A 94 2.63 5.28 -14.34
N TYR A 95 3.81 4.63 -14.39
CA TYR A 95 4.29 3.97 -15.61
C TYR A 95 3.31 2.91 -16.13
N LEU A 96 2.87 2.01 -15.27
CA LEU A 96 1.96 0.93 -15.66
C LEU A 96 0.61 1.47 -16.13
N ARG A 97 0.13 2.56 -15.51
CA ARG A 97 -1.10 3.22 -15.94
C ARG A 97 -0.95 3.89 -17.30
N GLN A 98 0.18 4.56 -17.55
CA GLN A 98 0.45 5.31 -18.77
C GLN A 98 0.83 4.42 -19.96
N ALA A 99 1.37 3.22 -19.71
CA ALA A 99 1.79 2.30 -20.77
C ALA A 99 0.62 1.72 -21.59
N GLU A 100 -0.62 1.76 -21.06
CA GLU A 100 -1.86 1.27 -21.70
C GLU A 100 -1.71 -0.09 -22.42
N SER A 101 -0.86 -0.98 -21.87
CA SER A 101 -0.46 -2.25 -22.46
C SER A 101 -0.53 -3.36 -21.42
N ASP A 102 -0.95 -4.56 -21.83
CA ASP A 102 -0.93 -5.78 -21.00
C ASP A 102 0.49 -6.36 -20.83
N ALA A 103 1.47 -5.85 -21.59
CA ALA A 103 2.89 -6.21 -21.48
C ALA A 103 3.80 -4.97 -21.63
N PRO A 104 3.89 -4.10 -20.61
CA PRO A 104 4.72 -2.90 -20.64
C PRO A 104 6.22 -3.26 -20.82
N PRO A 105 6.97 -2.57 -21.69
CA PRO A 105 8.38 -2.89 -21.96
C PRO A 105 9.31 -2.87 -20.73
N LEU A 106 9.03 -2.03 -19.73
CA LEU A 106 9.85 -1.87 -18.53
C LEU A 106 9.34 -2.68 -17.33
N LEU A 107 8.58 -3.75 -17.55
CA LEU A 107 8.01 -4.55 -16.46
C LEU A 107 9.09 -5.17 -15.55
N ASP A 108 10.23 -5.59 -16.12
CA ASP A 108 11.37 -6.10 -15.34
C ASP A 108 12.00 -4.99 -14.48
N SER A 109 12.17 -3.79 -15.04
CA SER A 109 12.62 -2.61 -14.29
C SER A 109 11.64 -2.24 -13.18
N ALA A 110 10.33 -2.30 -13.45
CA ALA A 110 9.30 -2.05 -12.45
C ALA A 110 9.37 -3.05 -11.29
N SER A 111 9.55 -4.34 -11.59
CA SER A 111 9.76 -5.39 -10.58
C SER A 111 11.02 -5.15 -9.76
N ALA A 112 12.15 -4.83 -10.40
CA ALA A 112 13.42 -4.56 -9.72
C ALA A 112 13.34 -3.31 -8.82
N ALA A 113 12.74 -2.22 -9.31
CA ALA A 113 12.54 -0.98 -8.56
C ALA A 113 11.73 -1.19 -7.26
N ILE A 114 10.79 -2.14 -7.26
CA ILE A 114 10.03 -2.50 -6.06
C ILE A 114 10.79 -3.49 -5.20
N ARG A 115 11.11 -4.68 -5.74
CA ARG A 115 11.53 -5.84 -4.93
C ARG A 115 12.91 -5.69 -4.30
N ILE A 116 13.83 -5.05 -5.00
CA ILE A 116 15.22 -4.87 -4.58
C ILE A 116 15.63 -3.40 -4.57
N SER A 117 14.65 -2.50 -4.66
CA SER A 117 14.85 -1.06 -4.59
C SER A 117 15.89 -0.53 -5.58
N ASP A 118 15.95 -1.10 -6.78
CA ASP A 118 16.92 -0.70 -7.81
C ASP A 118 16.71 0.76 -8.27
N ASP A 119 17.75 1.58 -8.19
CA ASP A 119 17.75 3.00 -8.51
C ASP A 119 17.84 3.26 -10.01
N GLU A 120 18.59 2.46 -10.76
CA GLU A 120 18.72 2.62 -12.21
C GLU A 120 17.40 2.26 -12.90
N ALA A 121 16.73 1.22 -12.42
CA ALA A 121 15.41 0.82 -12.86
C ALA A 121 14.36 1.91 -12.57
N ALA A 122 14.37 2.49 -11.36
CA ALA A 122 13.48 3.59 -11.01
C ALA A 122 13.77 4.86 -11.82
N GLN A 123 15.05 5.18 -12.05
CA GLN A 123 15.47 6.32 -12.86
C GLN A 123 15.02 6.19 -14.31
N THR A 124 15.18 5.01 -14.91
CA THR A 124 14.69 4.72 -16.28
C THR A 124 13.19 4.96 -16.40
N ILE A 125 12.42 4.50 -15.40
CA ILE A 125 10.97 4.72 -15.36
C ILE A 125 10.63 6.21 -15.21
N TYR A 126 11.35 6.93 -14.34
CA TYR A 126 11.16 8.35 -14.12
C TYR A 126 11.36 9.17 -15.41
N GLU A 127 12.42 8.87 -16.15
CA GLU A 127 12.73 9.51 -17.43
C GLU A 127 11.65 9.24 -18.49
N GLU A 128 11.21 7.98 -18.62
CA GLU A 128 10.13 7.58 -19.53
C GLU A 128 8.80 8.32 -19.22
N LEU A 129 8.56 8.62 -17.94
CA LEU A 129 7.37 9.32 -17.47
C LEU A 129 7.40 10.85 -17.67
N GLY A 130 8.48 11.39 -18.23
CA GLY A 130 8.70 12.82 -18.38
C GLY A 130 9.17 13.49 -17.08
N GLU A 131 9.91 12.76 -16.24
CA GLU A 131 10.55 13.25 -15.03
C GLU A 131 9.55 13.91 -14.06
N ASP A 132 9.71 15.21 -13.81
CA ASP A 132 8.92 16.00 -12.85
C ASP A 132 7.41 15.90 -13.12
N ALA A 133 7.02 15.68 -14.39
CA ALA A 133 5.63 15.46 -14.77
C ALA A 133 4.99 14.26 -14.05
N SER A 134 5.78 13.24 -13.70
CA SER A 134 5.30 12.12 -12.87
C SER A 134 4.99 12.57 -11.45
N ILE A 135 5.82 13.43 -10.86
CA ILE A 135 5.60 13.92 -9.49
C ILE A 135 4.42 14.90 -9.45
N GLU A 136 4.22 15.70 -10.50
CA GLU A 136 3.01 16.52 -10.64
C GLU A 136 1.74 15.65 -10.74
N ARG A 137 1.82 14.51 -11.43
CA ARG A 137 0.74 13.51 -11.44
C ARG A 137 0.55 12.84 -10.08
N LEU A 138 1.61 12.58 -9.32
CA LEU A 138 1.50 12.06 -7.95
C LEU A 138 0.67 13.01 -7.09
N ILE A 139 1.06 14.28 -7.09
CA ILE A 139 0.41 15.32 -6.28
C ILE A 139 -1.07 15.44 -6.65
N SER A 140 -1.38 15.52 -7.94
CA SER A 140 -2.75 15.70 -8.41
C SER A 140 -3.63 14.44 -8.29
N THR A 141 -3.11 13.26 -8.64
CA THR A 141 -3.87 12.00 -8.64
C THR A 141 -4.13 11.51 -7.22
N CYS A 142 -3.15 11.67 -6.33
CA CYS A 142 -3.24 11.20 -4.96
C CYS A 142 -3.73 12.28 -3.98
N ALA A 143 -4.06 13.48 -4.48
CA ALA A 143 -4.54 14.62 -3.70
C ALA A 143 -3.60 15.02 -2.56
N LEU A 144 -2.31 15.07 -2.85
CA LEU A 144 -1.27 15.43 -1.89
C LEU A 144 -1.28 16.96 -1.69
N THR A 145 -1.24 17.40 -0.43
CA THR A 145 -1.44 18.83 -0.09
C THR A 145 -0.20 19.53 0.43
N ASP A 146 0.79 18.77 0.91
CA ASP A 146 2.03 19.28 1.49
C ASP A 146 3.25 18.92 0.61
N THR A 147 3.06 18.03 -0.37
CA THR A 147 4.12 17.54 -1.23
C THR A 147 4.52 18.55 -2.30
N THR A 148 5.83 18.77 -2.48
CA THR A 148 6.36 19.65 -3.53
C THR A 148 7.44 18.96 -4.36
N VAL A 149 7.45 19.28 -5.66
CA VAL A 149 8.41 18.71 -6.61
C VAL A 149 9.81 19.23 -6.30
N PHE A 150 10.79 18.33 -6.22
CA PHE A 150 12.20 18.69 -6.28
C PHE A 150 12.68 18.52 -7.74
N PRO A 151 13.13 19.60 -8.41
CA PRO A 151 13.42 19.54 -9.84
C PRO A 151 14.43 18.46 -10.22
N GLY A 152 14.04 17.59 -11.14
CA GLY A 152 14.86 16.53 -11.73
C GLY A 152 15.29 15.41 -10.78
N ARG A 153 14.71 15.29 -9.58
CA ARG A 153 15.09 14.25 -8.61
C ARG A 153 13.89 13.74 -7.80
N TRP A 154 13.25 12.68 -8.30
CA TRP A 154 12.13 11.99 -7.64
C TRP A 154 12.41 11.59 -6.17
N SER A 155 13.64 11.17 -5.85
CA SER A 155 13.98 10.73 -4.49
C SER A 155 14.05 11.88 -3.47
N LYS A 156 14.16 13.11 -3.95
CA LYS A 156 14.26 14.34 -3.15
C LYS A 156 12.96 15.15 -3.11
N THR A 157 11.87 14.64 -3.70
CA THR A 157 10.53 15.25 -3.54
C THR A 157 10.29 15.54 -2.05
N GLU A 158 9.89 16.75 -1.72
CA GLU A 158 9.53 17.07 -0.33
C GLU A 158 8.14 16.54 -0.07
N MET A 159 7.98 15.61 0.86
CA MET A 159 6.73 14.89 1.12
C MET A 159 6.44 14.85 2.61
N SER A 160 5.19 15.09 3.01
CA SER A 160 4.78 14.89 4.40
C SER A 160 4.39 13.45 4.66
N VAL A 161 4.45 13.00 5.91
CA VAL A 161 4.07 11.63 6.27
C VAL A 161 2.58 11.35 5.99
N ARG A 162 1.73 12.36 6.11
CA ARG A 162 0.32 12.28 5.71
C ARG A 162 0.15 12.05 4.22
N ASP A 163 0.94 12.75 3.41
CA ASP A 163 0.90 12.59 1.96
C ASP A 163 1.52 11.24 1.52
N ALA A 164 2.50 10.71 2.26
CA ALA A 164 3.00 9.35 2.06
C ALA A 164 1.90 8.29 2.31
N ALA A 165 1.09 8.46 3.37
CA ALA A 165 -0.07 7.60 3.62
C ALA A 165 -1.13 7.70 2.50
N ARG A 166 -1.41 8.92 2.01
CA ARG A 166 -2.31 9.14 0.86
C ARG A 166 -1.78 8.53 -0.44
N MET A 167 -0.47 8.58 -0.67
CA MET A 167 0.17 7.89 -1.80
C MET A 167 -0.03 6.38 -1.69
N GLY A 168 0.14 5.79 -0.50
CA GLY A 168 -0.15 4.38 -0.26
C GLY A 168 -1.62 4.04 -0.55
N GLU A 169 -2.58 4.86 -0.10
CA GLU A 169 -4.00 4.64 -0.39
C GLU A 169 -4.32 4.74 -1.88
N CYS A 170 -3.73 5.72 -2.57
CA CYS A 170 -3.84 5.90 -4.01
C CYS A 170 -3.32 4.70 -4.83
N VAL A 171 -2.29 4.01 -4.32
CA VAL A 171 -1.83 2.73 -4.88
C VAL A 171 -2.85 1.63 -4.58
N ALA A 172 -3.32 1.55 -3.33
CA ALA A 172 -4.18 0.49 -2.83
C ALA A 172 -5.59 0.47 -3.44
N ASP A 173 -6.21 1.64 -3.62
CA ASP A 173 -7.55 1.80 -4.21
C ASP A 173 -7.55 1.78 -5.75
N GLY A 174 -6.35 1.84 -6.35
CA GLY A 174 -6.12 1.74 -7.78
C GLY A 174 -6.28 3.03 -8.58
N ARG A 175 -6.42 4.19 -7.94
CA ARG A 175 -6.27 5.48 -8.64
C ARG A 175 -4.91 5.62 -9.32
N ALA A 176 -3.84 5.12 -8.70
CA ALA A 176 -2.49 5.22 -9.24
C ALA A 176 -2.21 4.24 -10.39
N ALA A 177 -2.49 2.94 -10.21
CA ALA A 177 -2.07 1.89 -11.14
C ALA A 177 -3.21 1.29 -12.00
N GLY A 178 -4.48 1.58 -11.70
CA GLY A 178 -5.64 1.05 -12.43
C GLY A 178 -5.63 -0.49 -12.48
N PRO A 179 -5.72 -1.11 -13.68
CA PRO A 179 -5.71 -2.57 -13.82
C PRO A 179 -4.47 -3.26 -13.22
N TRP A 180 -3.36 -2.54 -13.07
CA TRP A 180 -2.10 -3.07 -12.57
C TRP A 180 -1.96 -3.06 -11.04
N THR A 181 -2.94 -2.52 -10.30
CA THR A 181 -2.89 -2.44 -8.83
C THR A 181 -2.56 -3.77 -8.16
N LYS A 182 -3.20 -4.86 -8.59
CA LYS A 182 -2.96 -6.19 -8.01
C LYS A 182 -1.54 -6.68 -8.25
N TRP A 183 -0.99 -6.42 -9.44
CA TRP A 183 0.39 -6.78 -9.76
C TRP A 183 1.36 -5.99 -8.89
N LEU A 184 1.19 -4.68 -8.78
CA LEU A 184 2.07 -3.82 -7.98
C LEU A 184 2.04 -4.19 -6.50
N LEU A 185 0.85 -4.36 -5.91
CA LEU A 185 0.74 -4.79 -4.51
C LEU A 185 1.37 -6.18 -4.29
N ASN A 186 1.29 -7.07 -5.29
CA ASN A 186 2.00 -8.35 -5.23
C ASN A 186 3.53 -8.17 -5.26
N GLU A 187 4.06 -7.29 -6.10
CA GLU A 187 5.50 -6.97 -6.09
C GLU A 187 5.96 -6.41 -4.73
N MET A 188 5.17 -5.50 -4.15
CA MET A 188 5.45 -4.91 -2.83
C MET A 188 5.38 -5.92 -1.67
N ARG A 189 4.50 -6.93 -1.75
CA ARG A 189 4.50 -8.07 -0.81
C ARG A 189 5.74 -8.95 -0.91
N HIS A 190 6.44 -8.89 -2.04
CA HIS A 190 7.63 -9.70 -2.34
C HIS A 190 8.94 -8.89 -2.31
N VAL A 191 8.95 -7.73 -1.65
CA VAL A 191 10.20 -7.01 -1.33
C VAL A 191 11.17 -7.94 -0.59
N ARG A 192 12.45 -7.84 -0.93
CA ARG A 192 13.50 -8.76 -0.48
C ARG A 192 14.60 -8.02 0.29
N GLY A 193 15.49 -8.80 0.88
CA GLY A 193 16.69 -8.34 1.57
C GLY A 193 16.41 -7.67 2.93
N SER A 194 17.45 -7.58 3.72
CA SER A 194 17.46 -7.05 5.09
C SER A 194 18.29 -5.78 5.17
N THR A 195 18.51 -5.28 6.38
CA THR A 195 19.45 -4.19 6.69
C THR A 195 20.91 -4.63 6.70
N ALA A 196 21.20 -5.93 6.55
CA ALA A 196 22.58 -6.45 6.56
C ALA A 196 23.40 -5.91 5.38
N ASP A 197 24.69 -5.65 5.61
CA ASP A 197 25.60 -5.08 4.60
C ASP A 197 25.61 -5.86 3.27
N GLU A 198 25.44 -7.18 3.31
CA GLU A 198 25.41 -8.02 2.10
C GLU A 198 24.18 -7.78 1.21
N ASP A 199 23.10 -7.24 1.77
CA ASP A 199 21.89 -6.87 1.06
C ASP A 199 21.87 -5.38 0.66
N GLN A 200 22.89 -4.59 1.02
CA GLN A 200 22.93 -3.15 0.79
C GLN A 200 24.00 -2.81 -0.26
N HIS A 201 23.59 -2.17 -1.36
CA HIS A 201 24.46 -1.85 -2.49
C HIS A 201 24.35 -0.36 -2.87
N ALA A 202 25.25 0.07 -3.76
CA ALA A 202 25.34 1.49 -4.15
C ALA A 202 24.08 2.00 -4.87
N THR A 203 23.37 1.14 -5.61
CA THR A 203 22.21 1.48 -6.45
C THR A 203 21.02 0.55 -6.26
N SER A 204 21.07 -0.33 -5.25
CA SER A 204 19.97 -1.24 -4.89
C SER A 204 20.12 -1.68 -3.45
N GLY A 205 19.06 -2.19 -2.85
CA GLY A 205 19.17 -2.66 -1.47
C GLY A 205 17.95 -3.41 -0.95
N GLY A 206 18.22 -4.24 0.06
CA GLY A 206 17.22 -4.97 0.82
C GLY A 206 16.30 -4.04 1.59
N GLY A 207 14.99 -4.28 1.48
CA GLY A 207 13.94 -3.40 2.03
C GLY A 207 12.89 -4.13 2.87
N ARG A 208 13.07 -5.42 3.19
CA ARG A 208 12.10 -6.19 3.98
C ARG A 208 12.45 -6.13 5.47
N TRP A 209 12.19 -4.98 6.07
CA TRP A 209 12.43 -4.70 7.48
C TRP A 209 11.52 -3.55 7.97
N GLY A 210 11.51 -3.29 9.28
CA GLY A 210 10.80 -2.14 9.86
C GLY A 210 9.36 -2.45 10.19
N ILE A 211 8.39 -1.81 9.50
CA ILE A 211 6.96 -2.01 9.80
C ILE A 211 6.60 -3.50 9.79
N ILE A 212 7.08 -4.24 8.80
CA ILE A 212 6.78 -5.67 8.64
C ILE A 212 7.18 -6.51 9.87
N ASP A 213 8.22 -6.10 10.59
CA ASP A 213 8.74 -6.83 11.75
C ASP A 213 7.93 -6.56 13.01
N GLY A 214 7.26 -5.41 13.09
CA GLY A 214 6.42 -5.02 14.23
C GLY A 214 4.99 -5.53 14.14
N LEU A 215 4.58 -6.04 12.97
CA LEU A 215 3.25 -6.61 12.78
C LEU A 215 3.12 -8.00 13.42
N PRO A 216 1.91 -8.35 13.91
CA PRO A 216 1.54 -9.73 14.20
C PRO A 216 1.86 -10.66 13.02
N ALA A 217 2.39 -11.85 13.31
CA ALA A 217 2.83 -12.79 12.27
C ALA A 217 1.74 -13.12 11.24
N SER A 218 0.46 -13.12 11.66
CA SER A 218 -0.68 -13.39 10.77
C SER A 218 -0.90 -12.33 9.70
N LEU A 219 -0.41 -11.10 9.87
CA LEU A 219 -0.60 -10.01 8.91
C LEU A 219 0.56 -9.85 7.92
N ARG A 220 1.74 -10.42 8.22
CA ARG A 220 2.98 -10.12 7.48
C ARG A 220 2.95 -10.53 6.00
N ASP A 221 2.18 -11.57 5.67
CA ASP A 221 2.07 -12.04 4.28
C ASP A 221 1.02 -11.24 3.48
N GLU A 222 0.17 -10.48 4.17
CA GLU A 222 -0.91 -9.69 3.58
C GLU A 222 -0.45 -8.25 3.26
N VAL A 223 0.62 -7.79 3.91
CA VAL A 223 1.08 -6.40 3.83
C VAL A 223 2.10 -6.17 2.71
N ALA A 224 1.75 -5.23 1.82
CA ALA A 224 2.63 -4.69 0.79
C ALA A 224 3.51 -3.60 1.38
N ILE A 225 4.84 -3.65 1.21
CA ILE A 225 5.77 -2.67 1.80
C ILE A 225 6.63 -1.96 0.76
N LYS A 226 7.12 -0.78 1.12
CA LYS A 226 8.28 -0.16 0.49
C LYS A 226 8.98 0.77 1.46
N ASN A 227 10.28 0.54 1.66
CA ASN A 227 11.12 1.44 2.46
C ASN A 227 11.98 2.34 1.56
N GLY A 228 12.46 3.44 2.14
CA GLY A 228 13.45 4.35 1.56
C GLY A 228 14.47 4.78 2.61
N TRP A 229 15.74 4.91 2.24
CA TRP A 229 16.79 5.34 3.16
C TRP A 229 17.93 5.97 2.36
N THR A 230 18.56 7.00 2.90
CA THR A 230 19.75 7.62 2.30
C THR A 230 20.55 8.34 3.38
N ARG A 231 21.88 8.23 3.31
CA ARG A 231 22.77 9.15 4.03
C ARG A 231 22.80 10.47 3.28
N MET A 232 22.33 11.51 3.95
CA MET A 232 22.24 12.86 3.43
C MET A 232 23.60 13.55 3.43
N ALA A 233 23.70 14.71 2.78
CA ALA A 233 24.97 15.39 2.55
C ALA A 233 25.61 15.95 3.84
N ASP A 234 24.80 16.18 4.86
CA ASP A 234 25.21 16.53 6.23
C ASP A 234 25.71 15.32 7.05
N GLY A 235 25.55 14.10 6.51
CA GLY A 235 25.97 12.85 7.11
C GLY A 235 24.85 12.10 7.84
N ASP A 236 23.72 12.76 8.09
CA ASP A 236 22.57 12.18 8.78
C ASP A 236 21.77 11.27 7.87
N TRP A 237 20.92 10.44 8.46
CA TRP A 237 20.00 9.57 7.74
C TRP A 237 18.68 10.28 7.52
N ASP A 238 18.14 10.17 6.30
CA ASP A 238 16.70 10.15 6.09
C ASP A 238 16.29 8.69 5.88
N LEU A 239 15.23 8.24 6.55
CA LEU A 239 14.68 6.89 6.44
C LEU A 239 13.15 6.90 6.50
N ASN A 240 12.53 6.06 5.69
CA ASN A 240 11.10 5.97 5.57
C ASN A 240 10.63 4.51 5.45
N CYS A 241 9.46 4.24 6.01
CA CYS A 241 8.78 2.95 5.91
C CYS A 241 7.33 3.16 5.47
N LEU A 242 6.89 2.45 4.43
CA LEU A 242 5.50 2.40 3.98
C LEU A 242 4.99 0.97 4.03
N ALA A 243 3.78 0.80 4.54
CA ALA A 243 3.04 -0.45 4.53
C ALA A 243 1.58 -0.21 4.11
N ILE A 244 1.08 -1.09 3.25
CA ILE A 244 -0.28 -1.07 2.71
C ILE A 244 -0.94 -2.41 3.05
N HIS A 245 -2.05 -2.35 3.75
CA HIS A 245 -2.95 -3.45 4.05
C HIS A 245 -4.33 -3.22 3.41
N ASP A 246 -5.19 -4.23 3.42
CA ASP A 246 -6.56 -4.08 2.89
C ASP A 246 -7.40 -3.08 3.70
N ASP A 247 -7.09 -2.91 4.98
CA ASP A 247 -7.84 -2.05 5.91
C ASP A 247 -7.13 -0.73 6.26
N TRP A 248 -5.82 -0.63 6.09
CA TRP A 248 -5.04 0.53 6.57
C TRP A 248 -3.79 0.80 5.72
N VAL A 249 -3.25 2.02 5.82
CA VAL A 249 -1.93 2.39 5.29
C VAL A 249 -1.12 3.04 6.41
N LEU A 250 0.09 2.54 6.68
CA LEU A 250 1.03 3.12 7.63
C LEU A 250 2.22 3.70 6.88
N ALA A 251 2.47 4.98 7.07
CA ALA A 251 3.70 5.65 6.64
C ALA A 251 4.47 6.16 7.85
N ILE A 252 5.80 6.02 7.81
CA ILE A 252 6.72 6.52 8.82
C ILE A 252 7.85 7.23 8.08
N MET A 253 8.18 8.44 8.50
CA MET A 253 9.28 9.24 7.95
C MET A 253 10.13 9.76 9.10
N MET A 254 11.44 9.53 9.06
CA MET A 254 12.35 9.90 10.14
C MET A 254 13.68 10.41 9.62
N GLY A 255 14.33 11.21 10.45
CA GLY A 255 15.73 11.58 10.27
C GLY A 255 16.48 11.39 11.57
N TYR A 256 17.73 10.93 11.50
CA TYR A 256 18.54 10.66 12.68
C TYR A 256 20.04 10.71 12.40
N SER A 257 20.83 10.84 13.47
CA SER A 257 22.28 10.97 13.38
C SER A 257 22.95 9.90 12.51
N GLY A 258 23.87 10.34 11.65
CA GLY A 258 24.72 9.48 10.84
C GLY A 258 25.56 8.46 11.61
N ASP A 259 25.82 8.68 12.91
CA ASP A 259 26.57 7.76 13.76
C ASP A 259 25.79 6.49 14.11
N ARG A 260 24.50 6.44 13.79
CA ARG A 260 23.64 5.26 13.94
C ARG A 260 23.63 4.39 12.68
N SER A 261 23.33 3.10 12.88
CA SER A 261 23.22 2.11 11.81
C SER A 261 21.88 2.21 11.07
N LEU A 262 21.73 1.47 9.97
CA LEU A 262 20.43 1.29 9.32
C LEU A 262 19.46 0.49 10.21
N ASP A 263 19.96 -0.52 10.94
CA ASP A 263 19.20 -1.27 11.94
C ASP A 263 18.53 -0.36 12.95
N TYR A 264 19.23 0.71 13.36
CA TYR A 264 18.68 1.70 14.29
C TYR A 264 17.36 2.27 13.77
N GLY A 265 17.30 2.75 12.52
CA GLY A 265 16.07 3.30 11.94
C GLY A 265 15.01 2.23 11.69
N ALA A 266 15.41 1.05 11.21
CA ALA A 266 14.51 -0.09 11.03
C ALA A 266 13.80 -0.48 12.35
N ASP A 267 14.54 -0.52 13.46
CA ASP A 267 13.99 -0.81 14.78
C ASP A 267 12.96 0.25 15.24
N ARG A 268 13.08 1.51 14.80
CA ARG A 268 12.08 2.56 15.13
C ARG A 268 10.81 2.35 14.33
N CYS A 269 10.91 2.00 13.05
CA CYS A 269 9.73 1.61 12.27
C CYS A 269 9.01 0.41 12.91
N ARG A 270 9.78 -0.58 13.38
CA ARG A 270 9.25 -1.74 14.12
C ARG A 270 8.55 -1.30 15.41
N ALA A 271 9.21 -0.51 16.25
CA ALA A 271 8.69 -0.08 17.55
C ALA A 271 7.41 0.77 17.45
N ILE A 272 7.32 1.67 16.46
CA ILE A 272 6.08 2.42 16.18
C ILE A 272 4.96 1.44 15.84
N THR A 273 5.25 0.47 14.96
CA THR A 273 4.26 -0.52 14.53
C THR A 273 3.82 -1.40 15.71
N GLU A 274 4.72 -1.83 16.58
CA GLU A 274 4.38 -2.62 17.76
C GLU A 274 3.44 -1.86 18.71
N GLN A 275 3.58 -0.54 18.84
CA GLN A 275 2.67 0.27 19.67
C GLN A 275 1.28 0.42 19.05
N LEU A 276 1.23 0.65 17.74
CA LEU A 276 -0.01 0.81 16.98
C LEU A 276 -0.80 -0.51 16.84
N PHE A 277 -0.10 -1.65 16.72
CA PHE A 277 -0.70 -2.96 16.38
C PHE A 277 -0.60 -4.00 17.51
N GLY A 278 0.23 -3.78 18.52
CA GLY A 278 0.56 -4.77 19.57
C GLY A 278 -0.25 -4.64 20.86
N SER A 279 -1.06 -3.60 21.03
CA SER A 279 -1.90 -3.39 22.23
C SER A 279 -3.17 -4.25 22.26
N GLY A 280 -3.35 -5.18 21.32
CA GLY A 280 -4.53 -6.06 21.20
C GLY A 280 -4.26 -7.57 21.17
N ALA A 281 -3.10 -8.05 21.62
CA ALA A 281 -2.78 -9.49 21.71
C ALA A 281 -3.12 -10.10 23.07
#